data_AF-A0A927MLH1-F1
#
_entry.id   AF-A0A927MLH1-F1
#
_cell.length_a   1.000
_cell.length_b   1.000
_cell.length_c   1.000
_cell.angle_alpha   90.00
_cell.angle_beta   90.00
_cell.angle_gamma   90.00
#
_symmetry.space_group_name_H-M   'P 1'
#
loop_
_entity.id
_entity.type
_entity.pdbx_description
1 polymer ?
#
loop_
_entity_poly.entity_id
_entity_poly.type
_entity_poly.pdbx_seq_one_letter_code
_entity_poly.pdbx_strand_id
1 'polypeptide(L)'
;MFWVLTTSHARQQLKRNFRLIGKRADQLSEKEAKLVNQFLQYSETLRAVYEWKEAFITWYDCCGNHRLAVKGFERWIEQGEQIDHPTVQNCLKTMNNWQE
;
A
#
# COMPACT_ATOMS: atom_id res chain seq x y z
N MET A 1 8.17 -15.87 -15.83
CA MET A 1 7.40 -17.13 -15.71
C MET A 1 6.68 -17.14 -14.34
N PHE A 2 5.73 -16.23 -14.12
CA PHE A 2 5.16 -15.91 -12.78
C PHE A 2 3.62 -16.10 -12.71
N TRP A 3 3.09 -17.13 -13.38
CA TRP A 3 1.62 -17.37 -13.43
C TRP A 3 1.21 -18.79 -13.04
N VAL A 4 1.85 -19.37 -12.03
CA VAL A 4 1.39 -20.59 -11.38
C VAL A 4 1.67 -20.35 -9.90
N LEU A 5 0.74 -19.82 -9.10
CA LEU A 5 -0.15 -20.61 -8.25
C LEU A 5 -1.17 -19.69 -7.54
N THR A 6 -2.01 -18.96 -8.29
CA THR A 6 -3.26 -18.42 -7.72
C THR A 6 -4.39 -19.16 -8.40
N THR A 7 -5.04 -20.06 -7.64
CA THR A 7 -6.28 -20.70 -8.07
C THR A 7 -7.22 -19.65 -8.65
N SER A 8 -7.88 -19.96 -9.76
CA SER A 8 -8.74 -19.04 -10.52
C SER A 8 -9.67 -18.21 -9.64
N HIS A 9 -10.14 -18.80 -8.54
CA HIS A 9 -11.00 -18.19 -7.55
C HIS A 9 -10.39 -17.00 -6.79
N ALA A 10 -9.15 -17.11 -6.29
CA ALA A 10 -8.51 -16.03 -5.53
C ALA A 10 -8.32 -14.78 -6.41
N ARG A 11 -7.90 -14.99 -7.65
CA ARG A 11 -7.80 -13.91 -8.66
C ARG A 11 -9.16 -13.30 -8.98
N GLN A 12 -10.21 -14.12 -9.08
CA GLN A 12 -11.57 -13.66 -9.39
C GLN A 12 -12.19 -12.88 -8.22
N GLN A 13 -11.94 -13.30 -6.98
CA GLN A 13 -12.32 -12.55 -5.78
C GLN A 13 -11.59 -11.22 -5.69
N LEU A 14 -10.28 -11.20 -5.92
CA LEU A 14 -9.49 -9.98 -5.93
C LEU A 14 -10.01 -9.02 -7.00
N LYS A 15 -10.24 -9.48 -8.23
CA LYS A 15 -10.80 -8.65 -9.32
C LYS A 15 -12.19 -8.08 -9.01
N ARG A 16 -13.02 -8.81 -8.26
CA ARG A 16 -14.35 -8.32 -7.85
C ARG A 16 -14.27 -7.28 -6.74
N ASN A 17 -13.27 -7.38 -5.88
CA ASN A 17 -13.18 -6.62 -4.64
C ASN A 17 -11.96 -5.70 -4.55
N PHE A 18 -11.20 -5.50 -5.63
CA PHE A 18 -9.95 -4.73 -5.62
C PHE A 18 -10.13 -3.28 -5.13
N ARG A 19 -11.34 -2.72 -5.30
CA ARG A 19 -11.70 -1.40 -4.78
C ARG A 19 -11.54 -1.30 -3.26
N LEU A 20 -11.68 -2.41 -2.52
CA LEU A 20 -11.48 -2.46 -1.08
C LEU A 20 -10.02 -2.22 -0.68
N ILE A 21 -9.08 -2.63 -1.52
CA ILE A 21 -7.63 -2.41 -1.28
C ILE A 21 -7.30 -0.91 -1.42
N GLY A 22 -8.06 -0.18 -2.24
CA GLY A 22 -7.93 1.27 -2.37
C GLY A 22 -8.48 2.06 -1.18
N LYS A 23 -9.49 1.53 -0.47
CA LYS A 23 -10.06 2.18 0.72
C LYS A 23 -9.03 2.29 1.85
N ARG A 24 -9.19 3.32 2.69
CA ARG A 24 -8.43 3.47 3.93
C ARG A 24 -8.85 2.41 4.94
N ALA A 25 -7.91 1.90 5.73
CA ALA A 25 -8.19 0.85 6.70
C ALA A 25 -9.24 1.29 7.74
N ASP A 26 -9.21 2.54 8.18
CA ASP A 26 -10.16 3.14 9.13
C ASP A 26 -11.59 3.31 8.57
N GLN A 27 -11.77 3.19 7.25
CA GLN A 27 -13.06 3.28 6.57
C GLN A 27 -13.64 1.91 6.16
N LEU A 28 -12.93 0.83 6.45
CA LEU A 28 -13.42 -0.52 6.19
C LEU A 28 -14.41 -0.93 7.28
N SER A 29 -15.55 -1.49 6.87
CA SER A 29 -16.37 -2.28 7.78
C SER A 29 -15.61 -3.54 8.22
N GLU A 30 -16.01 -4.14 9.33
CA GLU A 30 -15.37 -5.37 9.85
C GLU A 30 -15.31 -6.50 8.81
N LYS A 31 -16.36 -6.63 7.99
CA LYS A 31 -16.42 -7.63 6.90
C LYS A 31 -15.42 -7.31 5.79
N GLU A 32 -15.30 -6.05 5.41
CA GLU A 32 -14.34 -5.61 4.38
C GLU A 32 -12.90 -5.75 4.88
N ALA A 33 -12.63 -5.41 6.14
CA ALA A 33 -11.31 -5.60 6.76
C ALA A 33 -10.88 -7.07 6.76
N LYS A 34 -11.79 -8.00 7.10
CA LYS A 34 -11.54 -9.45 7.01
C LYS A 34 -11.20 -9.88 5.58
N LEU A 35 -11.93 -9.39 4.58
CA LEU A 35 -11.66 -9.68 3.17
C LEU A 35 -10.31 -9.12 2.70
N VAL A 36 -9.99 -7.88 3.07
CA VAL A 36 -8.70 -7.26 2.75
C VAL A 36 -7.57 -8.08 3.38
N ASN A 37 -7.66 -8.41 4.67
CA ASN A 37 -6.65 -9.25 5.34
C ASN A 37 -6.46 -10.60 4.65
N GLN A 38 -7.53 -11.24 4.17
CA GLN A 38 -7.43 -12.47 3.38
C GLN A 38 -6.68 -12.24 2.06
N PHE A 39 -6.91 -11.12 1.36
CA PHE A 39 -6.18 -10.79 0.13
C PHE A 39 -4.70 -10.54 0.39
N LEU A 40 -4.35 -9.85 1.47
CA LEU A 40 -2.96 -9.57 1.83
C LEU A 40 -2.16 -10.85 2.13
N GLN A 41 -2.83 -11.93 2.56
CA GLN A 41 -2.18 -13.24 2.75
C GLN A 41 -1.77 -13.91 1.42
N TYR A 42 -2.31 -13.48 0.27
CA TYR A 42 -2.00 -14.09 -1.02
C TYR A 42 -0.63 -13.66 -1.59
N SER A 43 -0.08 -12.54 -1.14
CA SER A 43 1.20 -12.03 -1.66
C SER A 43 1.84 -11.08 -0.65
N GLU A 44 3.10 -11.36 -0.31
CA GLU A 44 3.89 -10.49 0.56
C GLU A 44 4.11 -9.11 -0.06
N THR A 45 4.31 -9.04 -1.38
CA THR A 45 4.41 -7.78 -2.11
C THR A 45 3.11 -6.98 -2.00
N LEU A 46 1.95 -7.62 -2.14
CA LEU A 46 0.66 -6.95 -1.99
C LEU A 46 0.47 -6.39 -0.58
N ARG A 47 0.83 -7.17 0.45
CA ARG A 47 0.83 -6.72 1.84
C ARG A 47 1.74 -5.51 2.04
N ALA A 48 3.00 -5.60 1.60
CA ALA A 48 3.97 -4.52 1.74
C ALA A 48 3.47 -3.22 1.07
N VAL A 49 2.95 -3.31 -0.15
CA VAL A 49 2.40 -2.15 -0.87
C VAL A 49 1.18 -1.58 -0.16
N TYR A 50 0.30 -2.42 0.39
CA TYR A 50 -0.87 -1.96 1.13
C TYR A 50 -0.48 -1.23 2.42
N GLU A 51 0.43 -1.80 3.22
CA GLU A 51 0.94 -1.18 4.45
C GLU A 51 1.65 0.14 4.15
N TRP A 52 2.46 0.18 3.10
CA TRP A 52 3.13 1.40 2.64
C TRP A 52 2.15 2.49 2.22
N LYS A 53 1.04 2.14 1.56
CA LYS A 53 -0.07 3.07 1.27
C LYS A 53 -0.70 3.60 2.56
N GLU A 54 -1.04 2.74 3.51
CA GLU A 54 -1.68 3.17 4.77
C GLU A 54 -0.75 4.05 5.63
N ALA A 55 0.57 3.79 5.58
CA ALA A 55 1.57 4.63 6.22
C ALA A 55 1.59 6.04 5.64
N PHE A 56 1.48 6.20 4.32
CA PHE A 56 1.36 7.51 3.66
C PHE A 56 0.15 8.29 4.19
N ILE A 57 -1.00 7.62 4.26
CA ILE A 57 -2.26 8.24 4.66
C ILE A 57 -2.20 8.70 6.12
N THR A 58 -1.65 7.85 6.99
CA THR A 58 -1.44 8.18 8.40
C THR A 58 -0.49 9.37 8.55
N TRP A 59 0.62 9.37 7.81
CA TRP A 59 1.56 10.49 7.79
C TRP A 59 0.90 11.78 7.33
N TYR A 60 0.16 11.75 6.21
CA TYR A 60 -0.50 12.92 5.65
C TYR A 60 -1.51 13.54 6.62
N ASP A 61 -2.30 12.73 7.32
CA ASP A 61 -3.32 13.22 8.24
C ASP A 61 -2.78 13.66 9.60
N CYS A 62 -1.72 13.01 10.12
CA CYS A 62 -1.25 13.20 11.49
C CYS A 62 -0.06 14.16 11.63
N CYS A 63 0.47 14.70 10.52
CA CYS A 63 1.62 15.61 10.59
C CYS A 63 1.25 16.99 11.14
N GLY A 64 1.44 17.16 12.45
CA GLY A 64 1.13 18.41 13.16
C GLY A 64 2.14 19.56 12.99
N ASN A 65 3.28 19.33 12.34
CA ASN A 65 4.22 20.40 11.96
C ASN A 65 5.18 19.97 10.86
N HIS A 66 5.79 20.96 10.20
CA HIS A 66 6.71 20.78 9.08
C HIS A 66 7.88 19.83 9.39
N ARG A 67 8.50 19.94 10.56
CA ARG A 67 9.66 19.08 10.92
C ARG A 67 9.27 17.60 11.02
N LEU A 68 8.09 17.31 11.59
CA LEU A 68 7.57 15.95 11.64
C LEU A 68 7.12 15.46 10.25
N ALA A 69 6.59 16.35 9.42
CA ALA A 69 6.23 16.05 8.04
C ALA A 69 7.45 15.59 7.24
N VAL A 70 8.54 16.36 7.25
CA VAL A 70 9.78 16.00 6.53
C VAL A 70 10.31 14.64 6.98
N LYS A 71 10.46 14.41 8.30
CA LYS A 71 10.97 13.13 8.82
C LYS A 71 10.06 11.95 8.49
N GLY A 72 8.75 12.15 8.58
CA GLY A 72 7.79 11.11 8.26
C GLY A 72 7.79 10.77 6.78
N PHE A 73 7.99 11.78 5.92
CA PHE A 73 8.11 11.59 4.48
C PHE A 73 9.38 10.83 4.12
N GLU A 74 10.54 11.23 4.65
CA GLU A 74 11.82 10.51 4.46
C GLU A 74 11.68 9.04 4.84
N ARG A 75 11.11 8.76 6.03
CA ARG A 75 10.85 7.38 6.47
C ARG A 75 9.90 6.62 5.53
N TRP A 76 8.90 7.31 4.99
CA TRP A 76 7.96 6.70 4.05
C TRP A 76 8.62 6.37 2.70
N ILE A 77 9.54 7.21 2.23
CA ILE A 77 10.39 6.93 1.06
C ILE A 77 11.27 5.70 1.33
N GLU A 78 12.00 5.68 2.44
CA GLU A 78 12.86 4.54 2.84
C GLU A 78 12.08 3.22 2.88
N GLN A 79 10.86 3.23 3.40
CA GLN A 79 9.98 2.05 3.42
C GLN A 79 9.62 1.58 2.01
N GLY A 80 9.32 2.50 1.10
CA GLY A 80 8.99 2.20 -0.28
C GLY A 80 10.17 1.64 -1.06
N GLU A 81 11.38 2.13 -0.80
CA GLU A 81 12.61 1.66 -1.46
C GLU A 81 12.89 0.18 -1.18
N GLN A 82 12.48 -0.33 -0.01
CA GLN A 82 12.59 -1.76 0.32
C GLN A 82 11.59 -2.64 -0.44
N ILE A 83 10.60 -2.06 -1.14
CA ILE A 83 9.62 -2.80 -1.93
C ILE A 83 10.15 -2.90 -3.36
N ASP A 84 10.65 -4.08 -3.73
CA ASP A 84 11.11 -4.42 -5.07
C ASP A 84 9.92 -4.57 -6.04
N HIS A 85 9.28 -3.44 -6.39
CA HIS A 85 8.15 -3.38 -7.29
C HIS A 85 8.24 -2.16 -8.22
N PRO A 86 8.25 -2.33 -9.56
CA PRO A 86 8.48 -1.23 -10.50
C PRO A 86 7.53 -0.04 -10.35
N THR A 87 6.25 -0.28 -10.04
CA THR A 87 5.27 0.79 -9.83
C THR A 87 5.56 1.59 -8.55
N VAL A 88 6.08 0.94 -7.51
CA VAL A 88 6.48 1.63 -6.27
C VAL A 88 7.67 2.52 -6.56
N GLN A 89 8.70 1.99 -7.24
CA GLN A 89 9.88 2.74 -7.61
C GLN A 89 9.57 3.95 -8.51
N ASN A 90 8.65 3.81 -9.46
CA ASN A 90 8.19 4.93 -10.28
C ASN A 90 7.41 5.98 -9.47
N CYS A 91 6.62 5.53 -8.49
CA CYS A 91 5.93 6.44 -7.57
C CYS A 91 6.93 7.23 -6.72
N LEU A 92 7.92 6.56 -6.12
CA LEU A 92 8.98 7.21 -5.33
C LEU A 92 9.74 8.28 -6.12
N LYS A 93 10.09 7.99 -7.38
CA LYS A 93 10.71 9.00 -8.27
C LYS A 93 9.84 10.25 -8.41
N THR A 94 8.54 10.06 -8.60
CA THR A 94 7.60 11.19 -8.70
C THR A 94 7.56 11.97 -7.39
N MET A 95 7.50 11.27 -6.26
CA MET A 95 7.39 11.89 -4.93
C MET A 95 8.68 12.63 -4.54
N ASN A 96 9.86 12.11 -4.88
CA ASN A 96 11.14 12.80 -4.65
C ASN A 96 11.24 14.09 -5.48
N ASN A 97 10.78 14.06 -6.75
CA ASN A 97 10.75 15.27 -7.58
C ASN A 97 9.82 16.36 -7.01
N TRP A 98 8.88 16.02 -6.12
CA TRP A 98 7.99 16.99 -5.48
C TRP A 98 8.60 17.60 -4.21
N GLN A 99 9.73 17.09 -3.73
CA GLN A 99 10.47 17.69 -2.62
C GLN A 99 11.36 18.87 -3.06
N GLU A 100 11.75 18.89 -4.34
CA GLU A 100 12.54 19.97 -4.97
C GLU A 100 11.66 21.17 -5.33
#